data_AF-A0AAV0Q760-F1
#
_entry.id   AF-A0AAV0Q760-F1
#
_cell.length_a   1.000
_cell.length_b   1.000
_cell.length_c   1.000
_cell.angle_alpha   90.00
_cell.angle_beta   90.00
_cell.angle_gamma   90.00
#
_symmetry.space_group_name_H-M   'P 1'
#
loop_
_entity.id
_entity.type
_entity.pdbx_description
1 polymer ?
#
loop_
_entity_poly.entity_id
_entity_poly.type
_entity_poly.pdbx_seq_one_letter_code
_entity_poly.pdbx_strand_id
1 'polypeptide(L)'
;MKSNSTKSQPPWLPMPFFLVFCLHVIHTESRVSATAAAVRRKLDDIAGSIDIDCGLPTDATYTDPITEIPYIADDAYITTGVNSEISSIHISDDLPVPLRTLRSFPEGDRNCYSMRPPEGRDKIYLIRFESFN
;
A
#
# COMPACT_ATOMS: atom_id res chain seq x y z
N MET A 1 -10.29 9.11 41.91
CA MET A 1 -8.87 9.23 41.54
C MET A 1 -8.64 8.40 40.28
N LYS A 2 -8.37 9.02 39.13
CA LYS A 2 -8.09 8.34 37.87
C LYS A 2 -6.59 8.07 37.81
N SER A 3 -6.18 6.80 37.83
CA SER A 3 -4.79 6.41 37.62
C SER A 3 -4.43 6.58 36.14
N ASN A 4 -3.66 7.60 35.85
CA ASN A 4 -3.06 7.85 34.55
C ASN A 4 -1.87 6.90 34.39
N SER A 5 -1.97 5.88 33.54
CA SER A 5 -0.85 4.97 33.24
C SER A 5 -0.26 5.35 31.88
N THR A 6 0.60 6.37 31.88
CA THR A 6 1.56 6.61 30.80
C THR A 6 2.55 5.43 30.75
N LYS A 7 2.34 4.48 29.83
CA LYS A 7 3.39 3.53 29.46
C LYS A 7 4.37 4.23 28.53
N SER A 8 5.48 4.70 29.07
CA SER A 8 6.66 5.09 28.30
C SER A 8 7.26 3.83 27.64
N GLN A 9 7.28 3.77 26.31
CA GLN A 9 8.00 2.72 25.58
C GLN A 9 9.53 2.97 25.63
N PRO A 10 10.36 1.93 25.85
CA PRO A 10 11.83 2.06 25.87
C PRO A 10 12.43 2.11 24.45
N PRO A 11 13.62 2.73 24.26
CA PRO A 11 14.12 3.15 22.94
C PRO A 11 14.83 2.07 22.11
N TRP A 12 14.87 0.81 22.56
CA TRP A 12 15.69 -0.23 21.93
C TRP A 12 15.06 -1.60 22.09
N LEU A 13 13.95 -1.86 21.39
CA LEU A 13 13.55 -3.23 21.08
C LEU A 13 14.07 -3.56 19.69
N PRO A 14 14.75 -4.71 19.49
CA PRO A 14 15.21 -5.12 18.18
C PRO A 14 13.99 -5.27 17.29
N MET A 15 13.94 -4.49 16.21
CA MET A 15 12.82 -4.42 15.28
C MET A 15 12.44 -5.84 14.84
N PRO A 16 11.33 -6.44 15.33
CA PRO A 16 10.94 -7.75 14.87
C PRO A 16 10.37 -7.53 13.48
N PHE A 17 11.12 -7.92 12.44
CA PHE A 17 10.70 -8.01 11.04
C PHE A 17 9.41 -7.24 10.74
N PHE A 18 9.55 -5.93 10.52
CA PHE A 18 8.44 -5.08 10.14
C PHE A 18 7.99 -5.53 8.76
N LEU A 19 7.02 -6.43 8.73
CA LEU A 19 6.31 -6.77 7.52
C LEU A 19 5.49 -5.54 7.15
N VAL A 20 6.08 -4.77 6.25
CA VAL A 20 5.50 -3.59 5.65
C VAL A 20 4.82 -4.02 4.36
N PHE A 21 3.55 -3.69 4.24
CA PHE A 21 2.75 -4.05 3.07
C PHE A 21 2.17 -2.78 2.45
N CYS A 22 2.51 -2.54 1.18
CA CYS A 22 1.85 -1.58 0.30
C CYS A 22 1.00 -2.37 -0.70
N LEU A 23 -0.26 -2.00 -0.93
CA LEU A 23 -1.23 -2.80 -1.69
C LEU A 23 -1.58 -2.13 -3.02
N HIS A 24 -1.51 -2.90 -4.09
CA HIS A 24 -1.77 -2.43 -5.45
C HIS A 24 -2.78 -3.39 -6.10
N VAL A 25 -3.98 -2.91 -6.42
CA VAL A 25 -5.03 -3.73 -7.05
C VAL A 25 -5.22 -3.30 -8.50
N ILE A 26 -4.86 -4.20 -9.41
CA ILE A 26 -4.97 -4.00 -10.85
C ILE A 26 -6.23 -4.72 -11.33
N HIS A 27 -7.13 -3.97 -11.95
CA HIS A 27 -8.24 -4.51 -12.71
C HIS A 27 -7.74 -5.15 -14.02
N THR A 28 -8.29 -6.30 -14.41
CA THR A 28 -8.09 -6.84 -15.76
C THR A 28 -9.42 -6.83 -16.50
N GLU A 29 -9.66 -5.85 -17.36
CA GLU A 29 -10.66 -6.00 -18.42
C GLU A 29 -10.20 -7.16 -19.32
N SER A 30 -10.86 -8.32 -19.18
CA SER A 30 -10.55 -9.48 -20.01
C SER A 30 -11.16 -9.31 -21.40
N ARG A 31 -10.47 -8.61 -22.30
CA ARG A 31 -10.62 -8.86 -23.74
C ARG A 31 -9.57 -9.86 -24.16
N VAL A 32 -9.92 -11.14 -24.00
CA VAL A 32 -9.16 -12.25 -24.58
C VAL A 32 -9.09 -12.04 -26.09
N SER A 33 -7.94 -11.61 -26.60
CA SER A 33 -7.55 -11.87 -27.98
C SER A 33 -6.24 -12.60 -27.93
N ALA A 34 -6.32 -13.91 -28.10
CA ALA A 34 -5.19 -14.83 -28.07
C ALA A 34 -4.20 -14.51 -29.20
N THR A 35 -3.07 -13.88 -28.87
CA THR A 35 -1.79 -14.11 -29.55
C THR A 35 -0.67 -14.06 -28.53
N ALA A 36 0.10 -15.14 -28.45
CA ALA A 36 1.22 -15.31 -27.54
C ALA A 36 2.42 -14.45 -27.99
N ALA A 37 2.72 -13.39 -27.23
CA ALA A 37 4.02 -12.75 -27.15
C ALA A 37 4.10 -12.02 -25.81
N ALA A 38 5.24 -12.06 -25.14
CA ALA A 38 5.45 -11.53 -23.78
C ALA A 38 4.85 -10.11 -23.62
N VAL A 39 3.70 -10.02 -22.93
CA VAL A 39 2.98 -8.77 -22.75
C VAL A 39 3.62 -8.00 -21.61
N ARG A 40 4.49 -7.04 -21.94
CA ARG A 40 4.66 -5.84 -21.12
C ARG A 40 3.30 -5.15 -21.10
N ARG A 41 2.63 -5.12 -19.94
CA ARG A 41 1.38 -4.37 -19.79
C ARG A 41 1.64 -2.92 -20.16
N LYS A 42 0.90 -2.43 -21.15
CA LYS A 42 0.84 -1.02 -21.49
C LYS A 42 0.18 -0.30 -20.32
N LEU A 43 0.76 0.81 -19.89
CA LEU A 43 0.29 1.62 -18.75
C LEU A 43 -1.01 2.38 -19.06
N ASP A 44 -1.51 2.31 -20.30
CA ASP A 44 -2.73 3.00 -20.76
C ASP A 44 -4.05 2.46 -20.15
N ASP A 45 -3.98 1.47 -19.25
CA ASP A 45 -5.13 0.84 -18.56
C ASP A 45 -5.27 1.32 -17.09
N ILE A 46 -4.69 2.48 -16.72
CA ILE A 46 -4.83 3.11 -15.38
C ILE A 46 -6.31 3.39 -15.03
N ALA A 47 -7.19 3.50 -16.04
CA ALA A 47 -8.62 3.66 -15.85
C ALA A 47 -9.26 2.36 -15.29
N GLY A 48 -9.04 2.08 -14.01
CA GLY A 48 -9.59 0.92 -13.30
C GLY A 48 -8.73 0.35 -12.19
N SER A 49 -7.52 0.87 -11.92
CA SER A 49 -6.72 0.44 -10.76
C SER A 49 -7.09 1.17 -9.47
N ILE A 50 -6.90 0.49 -8.35
CA ILE A 50 -6.91 1.10 -7.02
C ILE A 50 -5.48 0.99 -6.48
N ASP A 51 -4.80 2.13 -6.41
CA ASP A 51 -3.40 2.22 -6.04
C ASP A 51 -3.28 2.90 -4.68
N ILE A 52 -2.86 2.14 -3.68
CA ILE A 52 -2.93 2.54 -2.28
C ILE A 52 -1.50 2.74 -1.76
N ASP A 53 -1.19 3.94 -1.27
CA ASP A 53 0.03 4.23 -0.53
C ASP A 53 -0.22 3.98 0.96
N CYS A 54 0.43 2.95 1.49
CA CYS A 54 0.23 2.50 2.86
C CYS A 54 1.07 3.33 3.82
N GLY A 55 0.45 4.04 4.74
CA GLY A 55 1.17 4.93 5.65
C GLY A 55 1.12 6.40 5.23
N LEU A 56 0.61 6.70 4.02
CA LEU A 56 0.31 8.06 3.60
C LEU A 56 -0.67 8.74 4.58
N PRO A 57 -0.55 10.05 4.84
CA PRO A 57 -1.49 10.76 5.71
C PRO A 57 -2.94 10.61 5.24
N THR A 58 -3.86 10.52 6.20
CA THR A 58 -5.31 10.41 5.94
C THR A 58 -5.80 11.46 4.95
N ASP A 59 -6.67 11.03 4.03
CA ASP A 59 -7.24 11.84 2.95
C ASP A 59 -6.22 12.43 1.95
N ALA A 60 -4.93 12.10 2.07
CA ALA A 60 -3.93 12.54 1.11
C ALA A 60 -3.95 11.69 -0.16
N THR A 61 -3.66 12.35 -1.28
CA THR A 61 -3.61 11.74 -2.61
C THR A 61 -2.54 12.42 -3.43
N TYR A 62 -1.90 11.70 -4.34
CA TYR A 62 -0.98 12.29 -5.31
C TYR A 62 -0.94 11.47 -6.59
N THR A 63 -0.43 12.06 -7.68
CA THR A 63 -0.12 11.33 -8.90
C THR A 63 1.40 11.25 -9.02
N ASP A 64 1.93 10.04 -9.14
CA ASP A 64 3.36 9.84 -9.36
C ASP A 64 3.74 10.46 -10.72
N PRO A 65 4.68 11.42 -10.77
CA PRO A 65 4.97 12.17 -11.99
C PRO A 65 5.74 11.36 -13.04
N ILE A 66 6.29 10.20 -12.69
CA ILE A 66 7.07 9.34 -13.58
C ILE A 66 6.15 8.27 -14.20
N THR A 67 5.31 7.66 -13.37
CA THR A 67 4.42 6.56 -13.78
C THR A 67 3.01 7.03 -14.11
N GLU A 68 2.65 8.27 -13.78
CA GLU A 68 1.30 8.83 -13.94
C GLU A 68 0.20 8.07 -13.16
N ILE A 69 0.60 7.23 -12.20
CA ILE A 69 -0.32 6.45 -11.37
C ILE A 69 -0.86 7.31 -10.22
N PRO A 70 -2.19 7.41 -10.04
CA PRO A 70 -2.80 8.12 -8.91
C PRO A 70 -2.83 7.24 -7.66
N TYR A 71 -2.15 7.67 -6.60
CA TYR A 71 -2.16 7.01 -5.30
C TYR A 71 -3.10 7.70 -4.32
N ILE A 72 -3.77 6.89 -3.51
CA ILE A 72 -4.61 7.32 -2.40
C ILE A 72 -4.10 6.73 -1.09
N ALA A 73 -4.39 7.40 0.03
CA ALA A 73 -4.09 6.89 1.36
C ALA A 73 -4.88 5.62 1.67
N ASP A 74 -4.31 4.78 2.56
CA ASP A 74 -4.84 3.46 2.86
C ASP A 74 -5.91 3.44 3.96
N ASP A 75 -6.17 4.57 4.61
CA ASP A 75 -7.08 4.73 5.75
C ASP A 75 -8.54 4.40 5.42
N ALA A 76 -8.96 4.54 4.17
CA ALA A 76 -10.29 4.13 3.72
C ALA A 76 -10.49 2.60 3.72
N TYR A 77 -9.40 1.83 3.76
CA TYR A 77 -9.41 0.37 3.57
C TYR A 77 -8.99 -0.40 4.82
N ILE A 78 -8.38 0.23 5.81
CA ILE A 78 -7.91 -0.41 7.04
C ILE A 78 -8.09 0.49 8.27
N THR A 79 -8.31 -0.13 9.43
CA THR A 79 -8.52 0.59 10.71
C THR A 79 -7.46 0.30 11.77
N THR A 80 -6.44 -0.51 11.45
CA THR A 80 -5.38 -0.96 12.36
C THR A 80 -3.99 -0.61 11.84
N GLY A 81 -2.97 -0.77 12.69
CA GLY A 81 -1.58 -0.50 12.33
C GLY A 81 -1.13 0.94 12.59
N VAL A 82 0.16 1.19 12.34
CA VAL A 82 0.86 2.44 12.59
C VAL A 82 1.57 2.90 11.33
N ASN A 83 1.32 4.13 10.91
CA ASN A 83 1.97 4.77 9.77
C ASN A 83 3.38 5.22 10.16
N SER A 84 4.33 5.02 9.25
CA SER A 84 5.73 5.41 9.41
C SER A 84 6.28 5.93 8.09
N GLU A 85 7.10 6.97 8.14
CA GLU A 85 8.00 7.32 7.03
C GLU A 85 9.28 6.50 7.16
N ILE A 86 9.86 6.10 6.02
CA ILE A 86 11.19 5.51 6.05
C ILE A 86 12.24 6.57 6.41
N SER A 87 13.32 6.11 7.05
CA SER A 87 14.44 7.00 7.36
C SER A 87 15.04 7.58 6.08
N SER A 88 15.37 8.87 6.11
CA SER A 88 15.93 9.60 4.97
C SER A 88 17.22 8.99 4.42
N ILE A 89 17.96 8.21 5.22
CA ILE A 89 19.17 7.50 4.77
C ILE A 89 18.86 6.42 3.72
N HIS A 90 17.61 5.95 3.65
CA HIS A 90 17.16 4.96 2.68
C HIS A 90 16.35 5.57 1.53
N ILE A 91 16.11 6.87 1.55
CA ILE A 91 15.46 7.57 0.44
C ILE A 91 16.52 7.86 -0.62
N SER A 92 16.43 7.16 -1.75
CA SER A 92 17.19 7.44 -2.96
C SER A 92 16.26 7.88 -4.10
N ASP A 93 16.84 8.42 -5.17
CA ASP A 93 16.09 8.80 -6.37
C ASP A 93 15.45 7.59 -7.07
N ASP A 94 16.02 6.40 -6.89
CA ASP A 94 15.51 5.15 -7.45
C ASP A 94 14.39 4.51 -6.61
N LEU A 95 14.15 5.01 -5.39
CA LEU A 95 13.13 4.46 -4.53
C LEU A 95 11.73 4.93 -5.00
N PRO A 96 10.82 3.99 -5.32
CA PRO A 96 9.44 4.32 -5.64
C PRO A 96 8.80 5.19 -4.55
N VAL A 97 8.10 6.25 -4.97
CA VAL A 97 7.38 7.15 -4.05
C VAL A 97 6.46 6.40 -3.06
N PRO A 98 5.63 5.41 -3.46
CA PRO A 98 4.75 4.69 -2.52
C PRO A 98 5.47 3.77 -1.54
N LEU A 99 6.80 3.69 -1.58
CA LEU A 99 7.63 2.98 -0.59
C LEU A 99 8.30 3.93 0.41
N ARG A 100 8.06 5.24 0.31
CA ARG A 100 8.57 6.24 1.26
C ARG A 100 7.77 6.30 2.55
N THR A 101 6.48 5.97 2.47
CA THR A 101 5.57 5.77 3.59
C THR A 101 5.15 4.33 3.67
N LEU A 102 5.00 3.83 4.90
CA LEU A 102 4.75 2.42 5.19
C LEU A 102 3.77 2.30 6.35
N ARG A 103 2.82 1.36 6.25
CA ARG A 103 2.02 0.91 7.41
C ARG A 103 2.63 -0.34 8.02
N SER A 104 2.80 -0.31 9.33
CA SER A 104 3.28 -1.43 10.14
C SER A 104 2.20 -1.93 11.08
N PHE A 105 2.32 -3.19 11.50
CA PHE A 105 1.38 -3.82 12.42
C PHE A 105 2.11 -4.40 13.63
N PRO A 106 2.59 -3.53 14.54
CA PRO A 106 3.33 -3.97 15.72
C PRO A 106 2.45 -4.66 16.76
N GLU A 107 1.12 -4.48 16.66
CA GLU A 107 0.13 -5.04 17.57
C GLU A 107 -0.83 -5.95 16.80
N GLY A 108 -0.87 -7.23 17.18
CA GLY A 108 -1.84 -8.22 16.70
C GLY A 108 -1.35 -9.15 15.60
N ASP A 109 -1.99 -10.33 15.52
CA ASP A 109 -1.61 -11.41 14.61
C ASP A 109 -2.29 -11.32 13.23
N ARG A 110 -3.30 -10.45 13.06
CA ARG A 110 -4.11 -10.35 11.84
C ARG A 110 -4.55 -8.92 11.55
N ASN A 111 -4.33 -8.50 10.31
CA ASN A 111 -4.77 -7.22 9.76
C ASN A 111 -5.59 -7.47 8.49
N CYS A 112 -6.64 -6.68 8.26
CA CYS A 112 -7.58 -6.91 7.16
C CYS A 112 -7.86 -5.61 6.42
N TYR A 113 -7.52 -5.60 5.13
CA TYR A 113 -7.94 -4.57 4.18
C TYR A 113 -9.32 -4.93 3.62
N SER A 114 -10.24 -3.96 3.65
CA SER A 114 -11.60 -4.11 3.13
C SER A 114 -11.76 -3.36 1.83
N MET A 115 -11.49 -4.02 0.71
CA MET A 115 -11.59 -3.43 -0.63
C MET A 115 -12.95 -3.71 -1.26
N ARG A 116 -13.47 -2.72 -1.99
CA ARG A 116 -14.71 -2.83 -2.76
C ARG A 116 -14.44 -2.38 -4.20
N PRO A 117 -13.91 -3.28 -5.06
CA PRO A 117 -13.65 -2.92 -6.44
C PRO A 117 -14.96 -2.53 -7.15
N PRO A 118 -14.92 -1.54 -8.04
CA PRO A 118 -16.11 -0.97 -8.65
C PRO A 118 -16.89 -1.97 -9.52
N GLU A 119 -16.22 -2.97 -10.09
CA GLU A 119 -16.83 -3.98 -10.96
C GLU A 119 -17.57 -5.08 -10.17
N GLY A 120 -17.44 -5.08 -8.84
CA GLY A 120 -18.21 -5.95 -7.95
C GLY A 120 -17.71 -7.39 -7.89
N ARG A 121 -18.65 -8.33 -7.70
CA ARG A 121 -18.36 -9.77 -7.54
C ARG A 121 -18.19 -10.44 -8.91
N ASP A 122 -17.60 -11.64 -8.92
CA ASP A 122 -17.46 -12.50 -10.11
C ASP A 122 -16.54 -11.93 -11.21
N LYS A 123 -15.56 -11.11 -10.81
CA LYS A 123 -14.48 -10.60 -11.65
C LYS A 123 -13.13 -11.13 -11.15
N ILE A 124 -12.16 -11.17 -12.07
CA ILE A 124 -10.77 -11.51 -11.75
C ILE A 124 -10.03 -10.21 -11.48
N TYR A 125 -9.41 -10.13 -10.32
CA TYR A 125 -8.57 -9.01 -9.90
C TYR A 125 -7.15 -9.50 -9.70
N LEU A 126 -6.18 -8.66 -10.06
CA LEU A 126 -4.79 -8.89 -9.72
C LEU A 126 -4.44 -8.05 -8.53
N ILE A 127 -3.82 -8.69 -7.55
CA ILE A 127 -3.37 -8.05 -6.33
C ILE A 127 -1.86 -8.17 -6.30
N ARG A 128 -1.19 -7.03 -6.25
CA ARG A 128 0.25 -6.91 -6.04
C ARG A 128 0.47 -6.28 -4.68
N PHE A 129 1.47 -6.79 -3.98
CA PHE A 129 1.99 -6.17 -2.77
C PHE A 129 3.41 -5.71 -3.02
N GLU A 130 3.74 -4.54 -2.51
CA GLU A 130 5.10 -4.02 -2.46
C GLU A 130 5.53 -3.90 -1.00
N SER A 131 6.79 -4.20 -0.72
CA SER A 131 7.33 -4.20 0.62
C SER A 131 8.73 -3.60 0.60
N PHE A 132 9.05 -2.82 1.62
CA PHE A 132 10.37 -2.26 1.84
C PHE A 132 11.14 -3.12 2.84
N ASN A 133 12.41 -3.46 2.55
CA ASN A 133 13.30 -4.29 3.36
C ASN A 133 14.67 -3.63 3.49
#